data_AF-A0A3Q3X7E1-F1
#
_entry.id   AF-A0A3Q3X7E1-F1
#
_cell.length_a   1.000
_cell.length_b   1.000
_cell.length_c   1.000
_cell.angle_alpha   90.00
_cell.angle_beta   90.00
_cell.angle_gamma   90.00
#
_symmetry.space_group_name_H-M   'P 1'
#
loop_
_entity.id
_entity.type
_entity.pdbx_description
1 polymer ?
#
loop_
_entity_poly.entity_id
_entity_poly.type
_entity_poly.pdbx_seq_one_letter_code
_entity_poly.pdbx_strand_id
1 'polypeptide(L)'
;MEAGARRHLLTVCVQVQRYLERFHLSLERLQDVSARLKKDLVRGLGKHSHQRAPVKMLPTFVRATPDGTENGDFLALDLGGTNFRVLHVRVVEEEQRVLKMDSQICAIPQEMMLGPGEELFNHIAACLGDFLVSRGLKGQTLPLGFTFSFPCEQKEIDKSILIRWTKGFRCSGVEGQDVVKLLREAIHRRRVNNPVSTTTTSYLKTTEQFISLYFTLFQVIHNCSNVSLNAVAAGNISASFIYLSCKLLRFSE
;
A
#
# COMPACT_ATOMS: atom_id res chain seq x y z
N MET A 1 -53.60 21.02 0.07
CA MET A 1 -52.50 20.16 0.61
C MET A 1 -51.13 20.52 0.04
N GLU A 2 -51.01 20.99 -1.20
CA GLU A 2 -49.71 21.27 -1.85
C GLU A 2 -48.86 22.39 -1.23
N ALA A 3 -49.49 23.45 -0.71
CA ALA A 3 -48.75 24.57 -0.11
C ALA A 3 -47.97 24.20 1.17
N GLY A 4 -48.49 23.24 1.94
CA GLY A 4 -47.83 22.72 3.16
C GLY A 4 -46.64 21.83 2.84
N ALA A 5 -46.79 20.95 1.85
CA ALA A 5 -45.69 20.11 1.35
C ALA A 5 -44.56 20.95 0.75
N ARG A 6 -44.89 22.01 0.00
CA ARG A 6 -43.90 22.91 -0.61
C ARG A 6 -43.11 23.72 0.42
N ARG A 7 -43.76 24.21 1.50
CA ARG A 7 -43.06 24.86 2.63
C ARG A 7 -42.18 23.89 3.39
N HIS A 8 -42.64 22.66 3.63
CA HIS A 8 -41.83 21.64 4.30
C HIS A 8 -40.58 21.28 3.49
N LEU A 9 -40.70 21.11 2.16
CA LEU A 9 -39.57 20.85 1.28
C LEU A 9 -38.55 22.00 1.27
N LEU A 10 -39.02 23.25 1.25
CA LEU A 10 -38.16 24.44 1.33
C LEU A 10 -37.40 24.50 2.66
N THR A 11 -38.05 24.22 3.78
CA THR A 11 -37.40 24.17 5.10
C THR A 11 -36.34 23.07 5.17
N VAL A 12 -36.63 21.88 4.66
CA VAL A 12 -35.66 20.78 4.58
C VAL A 12 -34.47 21.16 3.70
N CYS A 13 -34.72 21.80 2.55
CA CYS A 13 -33.67 22.25 1.64
C CYS A 13 -32.72 23.28 2.29
N VAL A 14 -33.26 24.27 3.01
CA VAL A 14 -32.45 25.25 3.77
C VAL A 14 -31.64 24.59 4.88
N GLN A 15 -32.22 23.63 5.60
CA GLN A 15 -31.51 22.89 6.64
C GLN A 15 -30.36 22.06 6.05
N VAL A 16 -30.60 21.35 4.94
CA VAL A 16 -29.57 20.57 4.22
C VAL A 16 -28.45 21.48 3.73
N GLN A 17 -28.78 22.62 3.10
CA GLN A 17 -27.80 23.57 2.60
C GLN A 17 -26.88 24.07 3.72
N ARG A 18 -27.43 24.41 4.88
CA ARG A 18 -26.66 24.83 6.06
C ARG A 18 -25.66 23.76 6.55
N TYR A 19 -26.00 22.48 6.40
CA TYR A 19 -25.07 21.39 6.74
C TYR A 19 -23.99 21.23 5.66
N LEU A 20 -24.36 21.31 4.38
CA LEU A 20 -23.43 21.17 3.25
C LEU A 20 -22.43 22.33 3.16
N GLU A 21 -22.83 23.55 3.54
CA GLU A 21 -21.94 24.72 3.57
C GLU A 21 -20.66 24.49 4.37
N ARG A 22 -20.70 23.66 5.44
CA ARG A 22 -19.50 23.32 6.24
C ARG A 22 -18.48 22.46 5.49
N PHE A 23 -18.90 21.80 4.42
CA PHE A 23 -18.05 21.00 3.54
C PHE A 23 -17.59 21.80 2.30
N HIS A 24 -18.11 23.01 2.11
CA HIS A 24 -17.64 23.90 1.06
C HIS A 24 -16.34 24.58 1.51
N LEU A 25 -15.22 24.08 1.00
CA LEU A 25 -13.90 24.64 1.29
C LEU A 25 -13.55 25.70 0.24
N SER A 26 -13.36 26.95 0.69
CA SER A 26 -12.82 28.00 -0.18
C SER A 26 -11.36 27.73 -0.56
N LEU A 27 -10.90 28.35 -1.65
CA LEU A 27 -9.50 28.26 -2.09
C LEU A 27 -8.52 28.67 -0.97
N GLU A 28 -8.84 29.73 -0.23
CA GLU A 28 -8.05 30.20 0.91
C GLU A 28 -7.91 29.12 2.00
N ARG A 29 -8.99 28.40 2.31
CA ARG A 29 -8.96 27.30 3.29
C ARG A 29 -8.14 26.12 2.78
N LEU A 30 -8.22 25.79 1.49
CA LEU A 30 -7.39 24.75 0.88
C LEU A 30 -5.90 25.12 0.93
N GLN A 31 -5.56 26.39 0.71
CA GLN A 31 -4.20 26.90 0.83
C GLN A 31 -3.68 26.83 2.28
N ASP A 32 -4.50 27.19 3.27
CA ASP A 32 -4.16 27.04 4.70
C ASP A 32 -3.90 25.57 5.08
N VAL A 33 -4.78 24.65 4.64
CA VAL A 33 -4.59 23.21 4.85
C VAL A 33 -3.29 22.72 4.22
N SER A 34 -2.99 23.13 2.98
CA SER A 34 -1.75 22.79 2.29
C SER A 34 -0.51 23.29 3.04
N ALA A 35 -0.55 24.55 3.52
CA ALA A 35 0.54 25.13 4.29
C ALA A 35 0.78 24.38 5.62
N ARG A 36 -0.29 23.99 6.33
CA ARG A 36 -0.21 23.18 7.55
C ARG A 36 0.37 21.80 7.28
N LEU A 37 -0.09 21.13 6.23
CA LEU A 37 0.46 19.84 5.83
C LEU A 37 1.96 19.95 5.51
N LYS A 38 2.36 20.95 4.72
CA LYS A 38 3.78 21.21 4.40
C LYS A 38 4.62 21.40 5.66
N LYS A 39 4.13 22.16 6.65
CA LYS A 39 4.80 22.32 7.95
C LYS A 39 4.99 20.97 8.64
N ASP A 40 4.00 20.10 8.57
CA ASP A 40 4.03 18.78 9.22
C ASP A 40 4.97 17.79 8.54
N LEU A 41 5.07 17.86 7.21
CA LEU A 41 6.10 17.12 6.45
C LEU A 41 7.50 17.54 6.90
N VAL A 42 7.78 18.84 7.00
CA VAL A 42 9.08 19.34 7.49
C VAL A 42 9.34 18.89 8.93
N ARG A 43 8.33 18.95 9.82
CA ARG A 43 8.45 18.43 11.18
C ARG A 43 8.75 16.93 11.22
N GLY A 44 8.15 16.14 10.32
CA GLY A 44 8.40 14.71 10.19
C GLY A 44 9.82 14.38 9.77
N LEU A 45 10.43 15.19 8.90
CA LEU A 45 11.82 15.02 8.46
C LEU A 45 12.85 15.47 9.50
N GLY A 46 12.49 16.35 10.43
CA GLY A 46 13.41 16.91 11.42
C GLY A 46 13.81 15.90 12.50
N LYS A 47 15.13 15.71 12.70
CA LYS A 47 15.72 14.75 13.67
C LYS A 47 15.11 14.82 15.08
N HIS A 48 14.87 16.03 15.60
CA HIS A 48 14.34 16.24 16.95
C HIS A 48 12.81 16.40 17.01
N SER A 49 12.16 16.71 15.88
CA SER A 49 10.71 16.91 15.80
C SER A 49 9.96 15.65 15.38
N HIS A 50 10.62 14.70 14.73
CA HIS A 50 10.05 13.48 14.14
C HIS A 50 9.15 12.69 15.13
N GLN A 51 9.63 12.45 16.35
CA GLN A 51 8.89 11.66 17.35
C GLN A 51 7.52 12.28 17.69
N ARG A 52 7.41 13.61 17.67
CA ARG A 52 6.17 14.35 17.98
C ARG A 52 5.43 14.83 16.73
N ALA A 53 5.98 14.60 15.53
CA ALA A 53 5.33 15.01 14.30
C ALA A 53 4.07 14.15 14.05
N PRO A 54 2.95 14.76 13.64
CA PRO A 54 1.73 14.03 13.28
C PRO A 54 1.91 13.24 11.97
N VAL A 55 2.74 13.75 11.06
CA VAL A 55 3.13 13.10 9.81
C VAL A 55 4.57 12.60 9.95
N LYS A 56 4.76 11.28 9.93
CA LYS A 56 6.05 10.66 10.33
C LYS A 56 7.17 10.76 9.30
N MET A 57 6.88 10.84 8.00
CA MET A 57 7.92 10.90 6.97
C MET A 57 8.97 9.79 7.12
N LEU A 58 8.52 8.55 7.25
CA LEU A 58 9.39 7.40 7.49
C LEU A 58 10.26 7.12 6.26
N PRO A 59 11.56 6.81 6.43
CA PRO A 59 12.45 6.48 5.32
C PRO A 59 12.06 5.14 4.69
N THR A 60 12.00 5.09 3.36
CA THR A 60 11.61 3.90 2.60
C THR A 60 12.79 3.04 2.15
N PHE A 61 14.02 3.52 2.36
CA PHE A 61 15.28 2.91 1.91
C PHE A 61 15.40 2.69 0.39
N VAL A 62 14.43 3.16 -0.39
CA VAL A 62 14.50 3.26 -1.85
C VAL A 62 15.28 4.52 -2.21
N ARG A 63 16.42 4.36 -2.88
CA ARG A 63 17.36 5.45 -3.16
C ARG A 63 17.31 5.98 -4.59
N ALA A 64 16.68 5.24 -5.50
CA ALA A 64 16.50 5.61 -6.90
C ALA A 64 15.10 5.20 -7.37
N THR A 65 14.55 5.97 -8.29
CA THR A 65 13.38 5.58 -9.08
C THR A 65 13.83 4.67 -10.22
N PRO A 66 12.91 3.88 -10.80
CA PRO A 66 13.25 3.11 -11.99
C PRO A 66 13.83 3.99 -13.09
N ASP A 67 14.90 3.53 -13.74
CA ASP A 67 15.58 4.24 -14.83
C ASP A 67 15.42 3.53 -16.19
N GLY A 68 14.73 2.39 -16.19
CA GLY A 68 14.44 1.60 -17.39
C GLY A 68 15.54 0.60 -17.75
N THR A 69 16.61 0.51 -16.97
CA THR A 69 17.60 -0.59 -17.06
C THR A 69 17.11 -1.87 -16.36
N GLU A 70 15.93 -1.85 -15.74
CA GLU A 70 15.37 -3.02 -15.08
C GLU A 70 15.06 -4.13 -16.09
N ASN A 71 15.51 -5.34 -15.79
CA ASN A 71 15.26 -6.52 -16.60
C ASN A 71 15.05 -7.74 -15.71
N GLY A 72 14.09 -8.58 -16.06
CA GLY A 72 13.89 -9.90 -15.44
C GLY A 72 12.47 -10.19 -14.98
N ASP A 73 12.34 -11.31 -14.27
CA ASP A 73 11.10 -11.80 -13.68
C ASP A 73 11.07 -11.50 -12.18
N PHE A 74 9.98 -10.86 -11.73
CA PHE A 74 9.80 -10.41 -10.35
C PHE A 74 8.47 -10.91 -9.81
N LEU A 75 8.45 -11.22 -8.52
CA LEU A 75 7.22 -11.46 -7.79
C LEU A 75 6.85 -10.23 -6.98
N ALA A 76 5.55 -10.05 -6.77
CA ALA A 76 4.99 -9.03 -5.91
C ALA A 76 3.97 -9.67 -4.97
N LEU A 77 3.97 -9.23 -3.72
CA LEU A 77 2.90 -9.51 -2.77
C LEU A 77 2.37 -8.19 -2.24
N ASP A 78 1.08 -7.95 -2.41
CA ASP A 78 0.41 -6.73 -1.99
C ASP A 78 -0.70 -7.04 -0.99
N LEU A 79 -0.39 -6.79 0.28
CA LEU A 79 -1.30 -6.96 1.40
C LEU A 79 -1.69 -5.59 1.95
N GLY A 80 -2.98 -5.25 1.83
CA GLY A 80 -3.48 -3.95 2.29
C GLY A 80 -4.91 -3.92 2.80
N GLY A 81 -5.59 -5.06 2.90
CA GLY A 81 -6.97 -5.19 3.36
C GLY A 81 -7.40 -6.65 3.48
N THR A 82 -8.71 -6.91 3.40
CA THR A 82 -9.32 -8.26 3.46
C THR A 82 -8.95 -9.17 2.28
N ASN A 83 -8.33 -8.61 1.25
CA ASN A 83 -7.75 -9.34 0.14
C ASN A 83 -6.31 -8.90 -0.04
N PHE A 84 -5.46 -9.85 -0.42
CA PHE A 84 -4.11 -9.56 -0.90
C PHE A 84 -3.92 -10.12 -2.30
N ARG A 85 -2.86 -9.66 -2.97
CA ARG A 85 -2.54 -10.06 -4.33
C ARG A 85 -1.15 -10.65 -4.40
N VAL A 86 -1.01 -11.73 -5.15
CA VAL A 86 0.28 -12.24 -5.60
C VAL A 86 0.39 -11.93 -7.09
N LEU A 87 1.53 -11.40 -7.52
CA LEU A 87 1.76 -11.05 -8.91
C LEU A 87 3.11 -11.55 -9.41
N HIS A 88 3.15 -11.85 -10.70
CA HIS A 88 4.38 -12.10 -11.46
C HIS A 88 4.49 -11.02 -12.53
N VAL A 89 5.60 -10.29 -12.52
CA VAL A 89 5.89 -9.16 -13.39
C VAL A 89 7.14 -9.48 -14.18
N ARG A 90 7.04 -9.42 -15.51
CA ARG A 90 8.20 -9.50 -16.41
C ARG A 90 8.53 -8.11 -16.96
N VAL A 91 9.76 -7.66 -16.76
CA VAL A 91 10.29 -6.39 -17.27
C VAL A 91 11.40 -6.70 -18.28
N VAL A 92 11.36 -6.03 -19.43
CA VAL A 92 12.39 -6.15 -20.47
C VAL A 92 12.86 -4.75 -20.87
N GLU A 93 14.18 -4.59 -20.89
CA GLU A 93 14.90 -3.32 -21.09
C GLU A 93 14.53 -2.64 -22.41
N GLU A 94 14.47 -3.39 -23.52
CA GLU A 94 14.27 -2.87 -24.88
C GLU A 94 12.91 -2.18 -25.09
N GLU A 95 11.88 -2.52 -24.30
CA GLU A 95 10.54 -1.97 -24.46
C GLU A 95 10.15 -0.95 -23.38
N GLN A 96 10.94 -0.81 -22.30
CA GLN A 96 10.59 -0.05 -21.09
C GLN A 96 9.13 -0.23 -20.63
N ARG A 97 8.57 -1.42 -20.86
CA ARG A 97 7.16 -1.75 -20.64
C ARG A 97 7.07 -3.04 -19.85
N VAL A 98 6.09 -3.10 -18.94
CA VAL A 98 5.72 -4.35 -18.30
C VAL A 98 5.10 -5.25 -19.36
N LEU A 99 5.80 -6.34 -19.70
CA LEU A 99 5.39 -7.25 -20.78
C LEU A 99 4.29 -8.21 -20.33
N LYS A 100 4.30 -8.61 -19.06
CA LYS A 100 3.36 -9.57 -18.52
C LYS A 100 3.12 -9.33 -17.04
N MET A 101 1.85 -9.30 -16.67
CA MET A 101 1.40 -9.14 -15.29
C MET A 101 0.32 -10.18 -14.99
N ASP A 102 0.76 -11.36 -14.56
CA ASP A 102 -0.15 -12.36 -14.01
C ASP A 102 -0.46 -12.00 -12.55
N SER A 103 -1.73 -12.07 -12.15
CA SER A 103 -2.14 -11.80 -10.78
C SER A 103 -3.11 -12.84 -10.25
N GLN A 104 -3.12 -13.01 -8.93
CA GLN A 104 -4.08 -13.82 -8.20
C GLN A 104 -4.49 -13.08 -6.93
N ILE A 105 -5.81 -12.91 -6.76
CA ILE A 105 -6.40 -12.35 -5.55
C ILE A 105 -6.61 -13.48 -4.55
N CYS A 106 -6.24 -13.23 -3.30
CA CYS A 106 -6.35 -14.18 -2.21
C CYS A 106 -7.12 -13.52 -1.06
N ALA A 107 -8.27 -14.09 -0.74
CA ALA A 107 -9.10 -13.61 0.36
C ALA A 107 -8.48 -13.99 1.71
N ILE A 108 -8.64 -13.12 2.70
CA ILE A 108 -8.26 -13.36 4.09
C ILE A 108 -9.56 -13.47 4.89
N PRO A 109 -9.87 -14.66 5.44
CA PRO A 109 -11.03 -14.83 6.30
C PRO A 109 -10.98 -13.89 7.52
N GLN A 110 -12.14 -13.42 7.97
CA GLN A 110 -12.21 -12.42 9.04
C GLN A 110 -11.63 -12.95 10.36
N GLU A 111 -11.84 -14.22 10.65
CA GLU A 111 -11.26 -14.93 11.79
C GLU A 111 -9.73 -14.88 11.78
N MET A 112 -9.11 -14.98 10.61
CA MET A 112 -7.65 -14.92 10.46
C MET A 112 -7.10 -13.50 10.68
N MET A 113 -7.88 -12.48 10.33
CA MET A 113 -7.52 -11.07 10.61
C MET A 113 -7.46 -10.76 12.10
N LEU A 114 -8.12 -11.58 12.94
CA LEU A 114 -8.18 -11.44 14.39
C LEU A 114 -7.42 -12.54 15.14
N GLY A 115 -6.94 -13.56 14.41
CA GLY A 115 -6.28 -14.74 14.95
C GLY A 115 -4.77 -14.58 15.15
N PRO A 116 -4.04 -15.68 15.32
CA PRO A 116 -2.59 -15.67 15.41
C PRO A 116 -1.93 -15.15 14.12
N GLY A 117 -0.90 -14.31 14.27
CA GLY A 117 -0.10 -13.83 13.13
C GLY A 117 0.51 -14.97 12.31
N GLU A 118 0.91 -16.06 12.98
CA GLU A 118 1.45 -17.23 12.30
C GLU A 118 0.48 -17.81 11.27
N GLU A 119 -0.82 -17.88 11.58
CA GLU A 119 -1.85 -18.38 10.65
C GLU A 119 -1.98 -17.47 9.43
N LEU A 120 -1.98 -16.15 9.63
CA LEU A 120 -2.00 -15.17 8.54
C LEU A 120 -0.81 -15.35 7.60
N PHE A 121 0.41 -15.39 8.14
CA PHE A 121 1.61 -15.52 7.30
C PHE A 121 1.72 -16.91 6.64
N ASN A 122 1.25 -17.97 7.31
CA ASN A 122 1.16 -19.30 6.71
C ASN A 122 0.17 -19.33 5.53
N HIS A 123 -0.99 -18.66 5.65
CA HIS A 123 -1.95 -18.51 4.55
C HIS A 123 -1.36 -17.71 3.38
N ILE A 124 -0.67 -16.60 3.66
CA ILE A 124 0.04 -15.81 2.64
C ILE A 124 1.07 -16.67 1.90
N ALA A 125 1.87 -17.44 2.62
CA ALA A 125 2.85 -18.36 2.05
C ALA A 125 2.19 -19.49 1.24
N ALA A 126 1.02 -19.96 1.66
CA ALA A 126 0.26 -20.98 0.93
C ALA A 126 -0.20 -20.46 -0.43
N CYS A 127 -0.88 -19.31 -0.45
CA CYS A 127 -1.33 -18.67 -1.69
C CYS A 127 -0.18 -18.33 -2.64
N LEU A 128 0.95 -17.84 -2.11
CA LEU A 128 2.16 -17.62 -2.90
C LEU A 128 2.65 -18.92 -3.55
N GLY A 129 2.70 -20.02 -2.79
CA GLY A 129 3.08 -21.32 -3.31
C GLY A 129 2.15 -21.83 -4.42
N ASP A 130 0.84 -21.70 -4.21
CA ASP A 130 -0.17 -22.15 -5.18
C ASP A 130 -0.12 -21.32 -6.47
N PHE A 131 0.10 -20.00 -6.33
CA PHE A 131 0.33 -19.11 -7.47
C PHE A 131 1.54 -19.57 -8.29
N LEU A 132 2.68 -19.85 -7.65
CA LEU A 132 3.89 -20.30 -8.35
C LEU A 132 3.69 -21.61 -9.10
N VAL A 133 2.94 -22.56 -8.53
CA VAL A 133 2.59 -23.81 -9.20
C VAL A 133 1.70 -23.54 -10.41
N SER A 134 0.63 -22.76 -10.26
CA SER A 134 -0.32 -22.47 -11.34
C SER A 134 0.32 -21.75 -12.54
N ARG A 135 1.40 -21.00 -12.31
CA ARG A 135 2.12 -20.24 -13.34
C ARG A 135 3.35 -20.96 -13.90
N GLY A 136 3.62 -22.20 -13.47
CA GLY A 136 4.79 -22.95 -13.93
C GLY A 136 6.13 -22.33 -13.48
N LEU A 137 6.11 -21.56 -12.38
CA LEU A 137 7.29 -20.89 -11.80
C LEU A 137 7.94 -21.72 -10.68
N LYS A 138 7.55 -23.00 -10.59
CA LYS A 138 8.06 -23.94 -9.60
C LYS A 138 9.56 -24.21 -9.81
N GLY A 139 10.32 -24.23 -8.72
CA GLY A 139 11.77 -24.51 -8.74
C GLY A 139 12.66 -23.34 -9.16
N GLN A 140 12.07 -22.22 -9.60
CA GLN A 140 12.83 -21.01 -9.88
C GLN A 140 13.26 -20.30 -8.60
N THR A 141 14.14 -19.32 -8.73
CA THR A 141 14.51 -18.44 -7.62
C THR A 141 14.26 -17.01 -8.04
N LEU A 142 13.17 -16.43 -7.54
CA LEU A 142 12.69 -15.11 -7.97
C LEU A 142 12.76 -14.08 -6.84
N PRO A 143 13.15 -12.83 -7.13
CA PRO A 143 13.01 -11.72 -6.19
C PRO A 143 11.53 -11.43 -5.92
N LEU A 144 11.18 -11.13 -4.68
CA LEU A 144 9.82 -10.82 -4.24
C LEU A 144 9.77 -9.44 -3.55
N GLY A 145 9.01 -8.53 -4.13
CA GLY A 145 8.61 -7.30 -3.45
C GLY A 145 7.43 -7.57 -2.52
N PHE A 146 7.55 -7.20 -1.25
CA PHE A 146 6.47 -7.30 -0.26
C PHE A 146 5.96 -5.90 0.07
N THR A 147 4.80 -5.56 -0.49
CA THR A 147 4.02 -4.37 -0.16
C THR A 147 3.11 -4.72 1.02
N PHE A 148 3.44 -4.18 2.19
CA PHE A 148 2.71 -4.41 3.42
C PHE A 148 2.11 -3.08 3.88
N SER A 149 0.86 -2.81 3.50
CA SER A 149 0.21 -1.51 3.63
C SER A 149 -0.37 -1.28 5.03
N PHE A 150 0.47 -1.43 6.05
CA PHE A 150 0.20 -1.12 7.45
C PHE A 150 1.31 -0.22 8.00
N PRO A 151 1.06 0.56 9.06
CA PRO A 151 2.09 1.41 9.65
C PRO A 151 3.30 0.60 10.12
N CYS A 152 4.42 0.70 9.42
CA CYS A 152 5.65 0.03 9.77
C CYS A 152 6.82 1.00 9.94
N GLU A 153 7.72 0.70 10.87
CA GLU A 153 9.01 1.35 10.96
C GLU A 153 10.02 0.52 10.16
N GLN A 154 10.32 0.98 8.94
CA GLN A 154 11.33 0.34 8.11
C GLN A 154 12.73 0.65 8.66
N LYS A 155 13.58 -0.37 8.79
CA LYS A 155 14.96 -0.25 9.29
C LYS A 155 15.99 -0.46 8.19
N GLU A 156 15.65 -1.28 7.19
CA GLU A 156 16.46 -1.62 6.02
C GLU A 156 15.53 -1.89 4.83
N ILE A 157 16.06 -2.11 3.62
CA ILE A 157 15.20 -2.38 2.45
C ILE A 157 14.38 -3.67 2.59
N ASP A 158 14.83 -4.61 3.41
CA ASP A 158 14.21 -5.92 3.65
C ASP A 158 13.94 -6.19 5.14
N LYS A 159 13.74 -5.13 5.92
CA LYS A 159 13.44 -5.22 7.36
C LYS A 159 12.46 -4.13 7.76
N SER A 160 11.28 -4.54 8.20
CA SER A 160 10.20 -3.60 8.50
C SER A 160 9.41 -4.06 9.72
N ILE A 161 9.41 -3.24 10.77
CA ILE A 161 8.78 -3.55 12.05
C ILE A 161 7.36 -3.02 12.05
N LEU A 162 6.36 -3.88 12.25
CA LEU A 162 4.97 -3.40 12.38
C LEU A 162 4.82 -2.53 13.63
N ILE A 163 4.37 -1.29 13.46
CA ILE A 163 4.11 -0.38 14.59
C ILE A 163 2.78 -0.73 15.26
N ARG A 164 1.73 -0.86 14.45
CA ARG A 164 0.38 -1.22 14.90
C ARG A 164 -0.47 -1.70 13.74
N TRP A 165 -1.44 -2.55 14.01
CA TRP A 165 -2.48 -2.89 13.05
C TRP A 165 -3.47 -1.76 12.82
N THR A 166 -4.07 -1.78 11.63
CA THR A 166 -5.16 -0.90 11.20
C THR A 166 -6.15 -1.70 10.35
N LYS A 167 -7.19 -1.05 9.81
CA LYS A 167 -8.09 -1.66 8.80
C LYS A 167 -8.79 -2.96 9.27
N GLY A 168 -9.06 -3.06 10.56
CA GLY A 168 -9.72 -4.22 11.17
C GLY A 168 -8.82 -5.42 11.47
N PHE A 169 -7.53 -5.37 11.12
CA PHE A 169 -6.57 -6.40 11.54
C PHE A 169 -6.22 -6.24 13.02
N ARG A 170 -6.02 -7.37 13.72
CA ARG A 170 -5.54 -7.46 15.10
C ARG A 170 -4.76 -8.75 15.36
N CYS A 171 -4.02 -9.26 14.36
CA CYS A 171 -3.35 -10.54 14.49
C CYS A 171 -2.29 -10.51 15.61
N SER A 172 -2.35 -11.47 16.53
CA SER A 172 -1.43 -11.52 17.67
C SER A 172 -0.01 -11.91 17.26
N GLY A 173 1.00 -11.43 17.97
CA GLY A 173 2.40 -11.77 17.71
C GLY A 173 3.03 -11.11 16.48
N VAL A 174 2.41 -10.08 15.89
CA VAL A 174 2.95 -9.36 14.71
C VAL A 174 3.39 -7.93 15.04
N GLU A 175 2.66 -7.20 15.88
CA GLU A 175 3.08 -5.84 16.28
C GLU A 175 4.42 -5.89 17.02
N GLY A 176 5.34 -4.99 16.66
CA GLY A 176 6.71 -4.99 17.14
C GLY A 176 7.65 -6.01 16.49
N GLN A 177 7.16 -6.84 15.56
CA GLN A 177 7.96 -7.84 14.84
C GLN A 177 8.30 -7.40 13.42
N ASP A 178 9.38 -7.97 12.88
CA ASP A 178 9.78 -7.81 11.49
C ASP A 178 8.89 -8.65 10.57
N VAL A 179 8.03 -7.98 9.79
CA VAL A 179 7.07 -8.66 8.91
C VAL A 179 7.74 -9.39 7.74
N VAL A 180 8.96 -8.98 7.36
CA VAL A 180 9.75 -9.69 6.35
C VAL A 180 10.22 -11.02 6.93
N LYS A 181 10.78 -11.00 8.14
CA LYS A 181 11.19 -12.21 8.86
C LYS A 181 10.01 -13.18 9.01
N LEU A 182 8.85 -12.72 9.44
CA LEU A 182 7.65 -13.56 9.60
C LEU A 182 7.23 -14.24 8.28
N LEU A 183 7.29 -13.51 7.16
CA LEU A 183 7.03 -14.08 5.84
C LEU A 183 8.10 -15.11 5.43
N ARG A 184 9.39 -14.84 5.68
CA ARG A 184 10.47 -15.81 5.42
C ARG A 184 10.24 -17.11 6.18
N GLU A 185 9.90 -17.01 7.45
CA GLU A 185 9.65 -18.16 8.32
C GLU A 185 8.44 -18.97 7.84
N ALA A 186 7.34 -18.32 7.44
CA ALA A 186 6.17 -19.00 6.89
C ALA A 186 6.47 -19.71 5.55
N ILE A 187 7.22 -19.06 4.66
CA ILE A 187 7.70 -19.68 3.42
C ILE A 187 8.57 -20.89 3.75
N HIS A 188 9.47 -20.78 4.72
CA HIS A 188 10.34 -21.89 5.14
C HIS A 188 9.55 -23.07 5.73
N ARG A 189 8.61 -22.82 6.65
CA ARG A 189 7.72 -23.87 7.19
C ARG A 189 6.98 -24.63 6.09
N ARG A 190 6.48 -23.92 5.07
CA ARG A 190 5.83 -24.56 3.91
C ARG A 190 6.79 -25.43 3.10
N ARG A 191 8.06 -25.00 2.91
CA ARG A 191 9.08 -25.81 2.23
C ARG A 191 9.35 -27.13 2.94
N VAL A 192 9.53 -27.07 4.25
CA VAL A 192 9.80 -28.26 5.07
C VAL A 192 8.62 -29.24 5.02
N ASN A 193 7.39 -28.72 5.11
CA ASN A 193 6.19 -29.55 5.12
C ASN A 193 5.75 -30.04 3.72
N ASN A 194 6.26 -29.45 2.64
CA ASN A 194 5.96 -29.84 1.26
C ASN A 194 7.20 -29.69 0.34
N PRO A 195 8.20 -30.58 0.49
CA PRO A 195 9.48 -30.48 -0.22
C PRO A 195 9.35 -30.70 -1.73
N VAL A 196 8.28 -31.38 -2.17
CA VAL A 196 8.04 -31.67 -3.58
C VAL A 196 7.60 -30.42 -4.35
N SER A 197 7.18 -29.33 -3.68
CA SER A 197 6.49 -28.19 -4.30
C SER A 197 7.22 -26.85 -4.39
N THR A 198 8.51 -26.73 -4.03
CA THR A 198 9.01 -25.42 -3.60
C THR A 198 10.08 -24.72 -4.45
N THR A 199 9.71 -23.51 -4.88
CA THR A 199 10.53 -22.41 -5.43
C THR A 199 11.27 -21.69 -4.30
N THR A 200 12.51 -21.27 -4.54
CA THR A 200 13.31 -20.51 -3.57
C THR A 200 13.13 -19.00 -3.78
N THR A 201 12.24 -18.33 -3.05
CA THR A 201 12.25 -16.87 -2.98
C THR A 201 13.52 -16.40 -2.26
N SER A 202 14.45 -15.75 -2.94
CA SER A 202 15.78 -15.41 -2.39
C SER A 202 15.91 -13.98 -1.89
N TYR A 203 15.04 -13.08 -2.32
CA TYR A 203 15.12 -11.66 -1.93
C TYR A 203 13.75 -11.09 -1.67
N LEU A 204 13.37 -10.99 -0.39
CA LEU A 204 12.24 -10.16 0.02
C LEU A 204 12.74 -8.73 0.14
N LYS A 205 12.18 -7.80 -0.64
CA LYS A 205 12.34 -6.36 -0.36
C LYS A 205 11.01 -5.86 0.17
N THR A 206 11.01 -5.28 1.37
CA THR A 206 9.89 -4.45 1.82
C THR A 206 9.94 -3.17 1.04
N THR A 207 9.03 -3.02 0.11
CA THR A 207 8.82 -1.75 -0.54
C THR A 207 7.36 -1.44 -0.39
N GLU A 208 7.05 -0.44 0.44
CA GLU A 208 5.73 0.20 0.41
C GLU A 208 5.44 0.79 -1.00
N GLN A 209 6.45 0.90 -1.87
CA GLN A 209 6.38 1.74 -3.06
C GLN A 209 6.73 1.08 -4.39
N PHE A 210 7.52 0.00 -4.49
CA PHE A 210 8.02 -0.38 -5.82
C PHE A 210 6.93 -0.92 -6.75
N ILE A 211 6.01 -1.74 -6.22
CA ILE A 211 4.88 -2.25 -6.99
C ILE A 211 3.66 -1.35 -6.82
N SER A 212 3.40 -0.83 -5.62
CA SER A 212 2.25 0.07 -5.41
C SER A 212 2.39 1.39 -6.17
N LEU A 213 3.58 1.98 -6.27
CA LEU A 213 3.80 3.19 -7.08
C LEU A 213 3.74 2.88 -8.57
N TYR A 214 4.27 1.75 -9.05
CA TYR A 214 4.15 1.39 -10.48
C TYR A 214 2.71 1.03 -10.86
N PHE A 215 1.96 0.31 -10.00
CA PHE A 215 0.53 0.05 -10.18
C PHE A 215 -0.33 1.31 -10.09
N THR A 216 -0.05 2.17 -9.10
CA THR A 216 -0.80 3.43 -8.93
C THR A 216 -0.45 4.39 -10.05
N LEU A 217 0.81 4.49 -10.50
CA LEU A 217 1.16 5.26 -11.70
C LEU A 217 0.46 4.69 -12.93
N PHE A 218 0.40 3.36 -13.12
CA PHE A 218 -0.28 2.78 -14.28
C PHE A 218 -1.79 3.05 -14.28
N GLN A 219 -2.44 2.97 -13.13
CA GLN A 219 -3.86 3.32 -12.99
C GLN A 219 -4.13 4.83 -13.07
N VAL A 220 -3.21 5.67 -12.57
CA VAL A 220 -3.30 7.13 -12.63
C VAL A 220 -3.04 7.64 -14.07
N ILE A 221 -2.05 7.09 -14.78
CA ILE A 221 -1.73 7.48 -16.16
C ILE A 221 -2.85 7.09 -17.15
N HIS A 222 -3.54 5.97 -16.92
CA HIS A 222 -4.64 5.52 -17.78
C HIS A 222 -6.05 6.03 -17.40
N ASN A 223 -6.26 6.63 -16.22
CA ASN A 223 -7.57 7.12 -15.76
C ASN A 223 -7.52 8.52 -15.11
N CYS A 224 -6.56 9.36 -15.51
CA CYS A 224 -6.42 10.72 -15.00
C CYS A 224 -7.51 11.67 -15.55
N SER A 225 -8.72 11.53 -15.00
CA SER A 225 -9.68 12.64 -14.98
C SER A 225 -10.20 12.95 -13.57
N ASN A 226 -10.05 12.10 -12.55
CA ASN A 226 -10.63 12.37 -11.22
C ASN A 226 -9.96 11.61 -10.06
N VAL A 227 -8.70 11.88 -9.74
CA VAL A 227 -8.16 11.48 -8.42
C VAL A 227 -8.61 12.51 -7.38
N SER A 228 -9.78 12.26 -6.79
CA SER A 228 -10.33 13.05 -5.68
C SER A 228 -9.47 12.89 -4.42
N LEU A 229 -9.27 14.00 -3.70
CA LEU A 229 -8.57 14.13 -2.40
C LEU A 229 -9.02 13.15 -1.30
N ASN A 230 -10.08 12.37 -1.52
CA ASN A 230 -10.63 11.41 -0.56
C ASN A 230 -9.68 10.27 -0.16
N ALA A 231 -8.64 9.98 -0.94
CA ALA A 231 -7.71 8.88 -0.64
C ALA A 231 -6.75 9.18 0.53
N VAL A 232 -6.46 10.47 0.80
CA VAL A 232 -5.63 10.89 1.95
C VAL A 232 -6.41 10.77 3.27
N ALA A 233 -7.73 10.97 3.25
CA ALA A 233 -8.59 10.91 4.43
C ALA A 233 -8.84 9.47 4.93
N ALA A 234 -8.68 8.45 4.09
CA ALA A 234 -8.95 7.05 4.43
C ALA A 234 -7.80 6.33 5.15
N GLY A 235 -6.70 7.02 5.48
CA GLY A 235 -5.52 6.39 6.12
C GLY A 235 -4.83 5.33 5.26
N ASN A 236 -5.14 5.29 3.96
CA ASN A 236 -4.67 4.28 3.02
C ASN A 236 -3.39 4.70 2.26
N ILE A 237 -2.84 5.87 2.56
CA ILE A 237 -1.68 6.43 1.88
C ILE A 237 -0.65 6.84 2.93
N SER A 238 0.47 6.12 2.96
CA SER A 238 1.68 6.50 3.72
C SER A 238 2.15 7.88 3.25
N ALA A 239 2.54 8.77 4.16
CA ALA A 239 2.95 10.15 3.84
C ALA A 239 4.09 10.22 2.78
N SER A 240 4.82 9.12 2.62
CA SER A 240 5.84 8.92 1.59
C SER A 240 5.28 8.94 0.16
N PHE A 241 3.98 8.64 -0.04
CA PHE A 241 3.28 8.80 -1.33
C PHE A 241 3.03 10.28 -1.68
N ILE A 242 2.67 11.12 -0.71
CA ILE A 242 2.38 12.54 -0.95
C ILE A 242 3.63 13.27 -1.46
N TYR A 243 4.79 12.97 -0.87
CA TYR A 243 6.05 13.61 -1.26
C TYR A 243 6.49 13.22 -2.68
N LEU A 244 6.27 11.98 -3.09
CA LEU A 244 6.65 11.50 -4.42
C LEU A 244 5.70 12.01 -5.51
N SER A 245 4.39 12.07 -5.23
CA SER A 245 3.40 12.73 -6.10
C SER A 245 3.69 14.22 -6.30
N CYS A 246 4.10 14.94 -5.25
CA CYS A 246 4.47 16.35 -5.36
C CYS A 246 5.77 16.59 -6.16
N LYS A 247 6.70 15.62 -6.19
CA LYS A 247 7.93 15.73 -6.99
C LYS A 247 7.66 15.45 -8.47
N LEU A 248 6.73 14.55 -8.78
CA LEU A 248 6.28 14.26 -10.15
C LEU A 248 5.48 15.42 -10.76
N LEU A 249 4.65 16.11 -9.98
CA LEU A 249 3.94 17.32 -10.43
C LEU A 249 4.88 18.51 -10.76
N ARG A 250 6.13 18.50 -10.29
CA ARG A 250 7.14 19.50 -10.68
C ARG A 250 7.90 19.16 -11.96
N PHE A 251 7.70 17.98 -12.54
CA PHE A 251 8.24 17.62 -13.85
C PHE A 251 7.24 17.83 -14.99
N SER A 252 6.03 18.34 -14.69
CA SER A 252 5.01 18.70 -15.69
C SER A 252 4.85 20.22 -15.88
N GLU A 253 5.83 21.02 -15.46
CA GLU A 253 5.97 22.44 -15.82
C GLU A 253 7.35 22.67 -16.45
#